data_AF-A0A954B175-F1
#
_entry.id   AF-A0A954B175-F1
#
_cell.length_a   1.000
_cell.length_b   1.000
_cell.length_c   1.000
_cell.angle_alpha   90.00
_cell.angle_beta   90.00
_cell.angle_gamma   90.00
#
_symmetry.space_group_name_H-M   'P 1'
#
loop_
_entity.id
_entity.type
_entity.pdbx_description
1 polymer ?
#
loop_
_entity_poly.entity_id
_entity_poly.type
_entity_poly.pdbx_seq_one_letter_code
_entity_poly.pdbx_strand_id
1 'polypeptide(L)'
;MDPRMKQLLRLANLVREREETRLGQITAKRTAQEQNIQRLRNALPDPDPTEDYTRLGGWERARLWHDTQIVQCNQKLTQIRAAQNDQAPRTARARARYEVLKRMTGKKS
;
A
#
# COMPACT_ATOMS: atom_id res chain seq x y z
N MET A 1 28.07 3.47 -29.63
CA MET A 1 26.68 3.35 -29.10
C MET A 1 25.88 4.59 -29.49
N ASP A 2 24.74 4.41 -30.17
CA ASP A 2 23.87 5.49 -30.68
C ASP A 2 23.39 6.43 -29.54
N PRO A 3 23.59 7.77 -29.66
CA PRO A 3 23.13 8.76 -28.67
C PRO A 3 21.64 8.66 -28.33
N ARG A 4 20.79 8.36 -29.32
CA ARG A 4 19.34 8.21 -29.12
C ARG A 4 19.03 7.01 -28.24
N MET A 5 19.77 5.91 -28.42
CA MET A 5 19.60 4.70 -27.62
C MET A 5 20.05 4.91 -26.17
N LYS A 6 21.14 5.67 -25.94
CA LYS A 6 21.55 6.08 -24.58
C LYS A 6 20.45 6.91 -23.89
N GLN A 7 19.85 7.84 -24.61
CA GLN A 7 18.77 8.68 -24.07
C GLN A 7 17.52 7.86 -23.75
N LEU A 8 17.12 6.94 -24.62
CA LEU A 8 15.98 6.04 -24.38
C LEU A 8 16.20 5.15 -23.14
N LEU A 9 17.41 4.58 -22.99
CA LEU A 9 17.75 3.78 -21.82
C LEU A 9 17.68 4.61 -20.52
N ARG A 10 18.19 5.84 -20.54
CA ARG A 10 18.12 6.76 -19.39
C ARG A 10 16.67 7.09 -19.02
N LEU A 11 15.83 7.41 -20.00
CA LEU A 11 14.41 7.69 -19.77
C LEU A 11 13.66 6.45 -19.24
N ALA A 12 13.93 5.28 -19.80
CA ALA A 12 13.34 4.03 -19.31
C ALA A 12 13.74 3.73 -17.86
N ASN A 13 14.99 4.01 -17.48
CA ASN A 13 15.46 3.85 -16.11
C ASN A 13 14.72 4.79 -15.15
N LEU A 14 14.57 6.08 -15.51
CA LEU A 14 13.84 7.06 -14.70
C LEU A 14 12.37 6.66 -14.51
N VAL A 15 11.72 6.17 -15.57
CA VAL A 15 10.34 5.68 -15.49
C VAL A 15 10.26 4.46 -14.57
N ARG A 16 11.17 3.49 -14.71
CA ARG A 16 11.24 2.32 -13.82
C ARG A 16 11.34 2.75 -12.36
N GLU A 17 12.31 3.59 -12.02
CA GLU A 17 12.55 4.06 -10.64
C GLU A 17 11.34 4.80 -10.06
N ARG A 18 10.67 5.62 -10.87
CA ARG A 18 9.44 6.32 -10.45
C ARG A 18 8.31 5.35 -10.15
N GLU A 19 8.10 4.36 -11.01
CA GLU A 19 7.03 3.37 -10.83
C GLU A 19 7.34 2.41 -9.66
N GLU A 20 8.61 2.08 -9.41
CA GLU A 20 9.05 1.31 -8.25
C GLU A 20 8.85 2.08 -6.95
N THR A 21 9.20 3.38 -6.94
CA THR A 21 9.00 4.26 -5.77
C THR A 21 7.51 4.39 -5.45
N ARG A 22 6.65 4.58 -6.46
CA ARG A 22 5.19 4.63 -6.29
C ARG A 22 4.65 3.33 -5.69
N LEU A 23 5.08 2.18 -6.20
CA LEU A 23 4.67 0.88 -5.67
C LEU A 23 5.15 0.69 -4.22
N GLY A 24 6.38 1.12 -3.90
CA GLY A 24 6.93 1.10 -2.55
C GLY A 24 6.11 1.97 -1.58
N GLN A 25 5.73 3.18 -1.99
CA GLN A 25 4.87 4.07 -1.20
C GLN A 25 3.49 3.47 -0.93
N ILE A 26 2.86 2.85 -1.95
CA ILE A 26 1.57 2.17 -1.78
C ILE A 26 1.72 0.99 -0.82
N THR A 27 2.79 0.21 -0.94
CA THR A 27 3.08 -0.93 -0.08
C THR A 27 3.28 -0.48 1.38
N ALA A 28 4.04 0.60 1.61
CA ALA A 28 4.22 1.17 2.95
C ALA A 28 2.90 1.65 3.55
N LYS A 29 2.06 2.34 2.76
CA LYS A 29 0.71 2.76 3.19
C LYS A 29 -0.16 1.56 3.56
N ARG A 30 -0.09 0.47 2.80
CA ARG A 30 -0.82 -0.77 3.09
C ARG A 30 -0.38 -1.35 4.44
N THR A 31 0.92 -1.51 4.66
CA THR A 31 1.47 -2.04 5.91
C THR A 31 1.07 -1.19 7.11
N ALA A 32 1.17 0.14 6.99
CA ALA A 32 0.76 1.06 8.05
C ALA A 32 -0.74 0.93 8.37
N GLN A 33 -1.58 0.75 7.34
CA GLN A 33 -3.02 0.57 7.50
C GLN A 33 -3.37 -0.78 8.16
N GLU A 34 -2.68 -1.85 7.78
CA GLU A 34 -2.84 -3.19 8.41
C GLU A 34 -2.43 -3.15 9.89
N GLN A 35 -1.33 -2.45 10.22
CA GLN A 35 -0.92 -2.23 11.61
C GLN A 35 -1.95 -1.41 12.39
N ASN A 36 -2.55 -0.38 11.79
CA ASN A 36 -3.57 0.42 12.45
C ASN A 36 -4.83 -0.41 12.77
N ILE A 37 -5.27 -1.26 11.84
CA ILE A 37 -6.38 -2.20 12.08
C ILE A 37 -6.04 -3.16 13.21
N GLN A 38 -4.82 -3.70 13.25
CA GLN A 38 -4.42 -4.61 14.32
C GLN A 38 -4.39 -3.90 15.68
N ARG A 39 -3.89 -2.66 15.73
CA ARG A 39 -3.91 -1.85 16.97
C ARG A 39 -5.32 -1.59 17.44
N LEU A 40 -6.23 -1.21 16.55
CA LEU A 40 -7.64 -1.04 16.89
C LEU A 40 -8.19 -2.35 17.45
N ARG A 41 -8.06 -3.47 16.75
CA ARG A 41 -8.53 -4.78 17.24
C ARG A 41 -8.01 -5.17 18.63
N ASN A 42 -6.79 -4.78 18.96
CA ASN A 42 -6.17 -5.08 20.26
C ASN A 42 -6.50 -4.05 21.36
N ALA A 43 -7.11 -2.91 21.01
CA ALA A 43 -7.31 -1.79 21.94
C ALA A 43 -8.63 -1.83 22.72
N LEU A 44 -9.57 -2.72 22.38
CA LEU A 44 -10.83 -2.83 23.10
C LEU A 44 -10.73 -3.94 24.16
N PRO A 45 -10.69 -3.60 25.46
CA PRO A 45 -10.77 -4.60 26.52
C PRO A 45 -12.19 -5.17 26.62
N ASP A 46 -12.29 -6.43 27.04
CA ASP A 46 -13.57 -7.04 27.40
C ASP A 46 -14.19 -6.29 28.59
N PRO A 47 -15.52 -6.11 28.60
CA PRO A 47 -16.19 -5.45 29.70
C PRO A 47 -16.07 -6.32 30.96
N ASP A 48 -15.80 -5.70 32.10
CA ASP A 48 -15.90 -6.39 33.38
C ASP A 48 -17.40 -6.69 33.65
N PRO A 49 -17.79 -7.96 33.81
CA PRO A 49 -19.18 -8.34 34.01
C PRO A 49 -19.78 -7.83 35.34
N THR A 50 -18.97 -7.21 36.22
CA THR A 50 -19.40 -6.66 37.51
C THR A 50 -19.70 -5.15 37.51
N GLU A 51 -19.57 -4.47 36.37
CA GLU A 51 -19.77 -3.01 36.27
C GLU A 51 -21.26 -2.55 36.14
N ASP A 52 -21.57 -1.40 36.74
CA ASP A 52 -22.92 -0.79 36.78
C ASP A 52 -23.55 -0.50 35.40
N TYR A 53 -24.89 -0.45 35.34
CA TYR A 53 -25.70 -0.21 34.12
C TYR A 53 -25.29 1.05 33.31
N THR A 54 -24.89 2.13 33.98
CA THR A 54 -24.43 3.36 33.33
C THR A 54 -23.07 3.20 32.64
N ARG A 55 -22.21 2.32 33.18
CA ARG A 55 -20.92 1.93 32.57
C ARG A 55 -21.14 1.01 31.37
N LEU A 56 -22.11 0.10 31.43
CA LEU A 56 -22.52 -0.74 30.30
C LEU A 56 -22.94 0.10 29.07
N GLY A 57 -23.75 1.15 29.27
CA GLY A 57 -24.13 2.06 28.17
C GLY A 57 -22.98 2.95 27.65
N GLY A 58 -21.94 3.16 28.43
CA GLY A 58 -20.68 3.78 27.98
C GLY A 58 -19.84 2.83 27.13
N TRP A 59 -19.75 1.57 27.56
CA TRP A 59 -19.02 0.51 26.87
C TRP A 59 -19.63 0.20 25.50
N GLU A 60 -20.96 0.08 25.39
CA GLU A 60 -21.63 -0.15 24.10
C GLU A 60 -21.33 0.96 23.10
N ARG A 61 -21.34 2.24 23.54
CA ARG A 61 -20.99 3.37 22.67
C ARG A 61 -19.53 3.33 22.24
N ALA A 62 -18.62 2.97 23.15
CA ALA A 62 -17.19 2.81 22.82
C ALA A 62 -16.98 1.68 21.81
N ARG A 63 -17.67 0.56 21.96
CA ARG A 63 -17.65 -0.57 21.02
C ARG A 63 -18.19 -0.18 19.64
N LEU A 64 -19.35 0.49 19.57
CA LEU A 64 -19.92 0.95 18.30
C LEU A 64 -18.99 1.95 17.58
N TRP A 65 -18.40 2.87 18.33
CA TRP A 65 -17.40 3.80 17.77
C TRP A 65 -16.19 3.03 17.24
N HIS A 66 -15.68 2.06 18.00
CA HIS A 66 -14.53 1.24 17.63
C HIS A 66 -14.78 0.39 16.39
N ASP A 67 -15.92 -0.30 16.31
CA ASP A 67 -16.36 -1.06 15.14
C ASP A 67 -16.44 -0.16 13.91
N THR A 68 -16.96 1.06 14.07
CA THR A 68 -17.00 2.07 13.00
C THR A 68 -15.60 2.44 12.52
N GLN A 69 -14.64 2.64 13.44
CA GLN A 69 -13.24 2.92 13.08
C GLN A 69 -12.61 1.75 12.31
N ILE A 70 -12.86 0.51 12.71
CA ILE A 70 -12.39 -0.68 12.01
C ILE A 70 -12.97 -0.74 10.59
N VAL A 71 -14.28 -0.50 10.42
CA VAL A 71 -14.93 -0.48 9.11
C VAL A 71 -14.29 0.57 8.20
N GLN A 72 -14.11 1.80 8.70
CA GLN A 72 -13.43 2.87 7.94
C GLN A 72 -12.00 2.48 7.57
N CYS A 73 -11.29 1.82 8.47
CA CYS A 73 -9.94 1.35 8.20
C CYS A 73 -9.89 0.24 7.15
N ASN A 74 -10.87 -0.68 7.13
CA ASN A 74 -10.98 -1.73 6.13
C ASN A 74 -11.34 -1.18 4.74
N GLN A 75 -12.20 -0.14 4.69
CA GLN A 75 -12.51 0.56 3.44
C GLN A 75 -11.24 1.21 2.85
N LYS A 76 -10.46 1.92 3.68
CA LYS A 76 -9.17 2.49 3.28
C LYS A 76 -8.20 1.41 2.79
N LEU A 77 -8.11 0.28 3.50
CA LEU A 77 -7.26 -0.84 3.10
C LEU A 77 -7.68 -1.40 1.73
N THR A 78 -8.98 -1.48 1.46
CA THR A 78 -9.52 -1.93 0.17
C THR A 78 -9.12 -0.99 -0.96
N GLN A 79 -9.22 0.32 -0.75
CA GLN A 79 -8.78 1.33 -1.72
C GLN A 79 -7.27 1.25 -1.99
N ILE A 80 -6.46 1.04 -0.95
CA ILE A 80 -5.00 0.88 -1.09
C ILE A 80 -4.67 -0.40 -1.89
N ARG A 81 -5.39 -1.50 -1.64
CA ARG A 81 -5.22 -2.75 -2.40
C ARG A 81 -5.58 -2.59 -3.88
N ALA A 82 -6.66 -1.88 -4.18
CA ALA A 82 -7.02 -1.54 -5.55
C ALA A 82 -5.91 -0.72 -6.24
N ALA A 83 -5.42 0.33 -5.58
CA ALA A 83 -4.31 1.13 -6.09
C ALA A 83 -3.03 0.30 -6.30
N GLN A 84 -2.76 -0.66 -5.41
CA GLN A 84 -1.62 -1.59 -5.57
C GLN A 84 -1.78 -2.49 -6.79
N ASN A 85 -2.97 -3.05 -7.00
CA ASN A 85 -3.29 -3.90 -8.15
C ASN A 85 -3.19 -3.14 -9.48
N ASP A 86 -3.52 -1.85 -9.49
CA ASP A 86 -3.35 -1.00 -10.68
C ASP A 86 -1.90 -0.59 -10.92
N GLN A 87 -1.13 -0.36 -9.85
CA GLN A 87 0.25 0.11 -9.93
C GLN A 87 1.24 -1.03 -10.27
N ALA A 88 1.07 -2.22 -9.68
CA ALA A 88 1.95 -3.36 -9.89
C ALA A 88 2.21 -3.71 -11.38
N PRO A 89 1.20 -3.80 -12.27
CA PRO A 89 1.44 -4.09 -13.68
C PRO A 89 2.10 -2.93 -14.43
N ARG A 90 1.99 -1.68 -13.96
CA ARG A 90 2.70 -0.53 -14.54
C ARG A 90 4.18 -0.60 -14.20
N THR A 91 4.50 -0.88 -12.94
CA THR A 91 5.88 -1.11 -12.47
C THR A 91 6.53 -2.29 -13.19
N ALA A 92 5.82 -3.42 -13.33
CA ALA A 92 6.31 -4.59 -14.06
C ALA A 92 6.62 -4.27 -15.53
N ARG A 93 5.74 -3.53 -16.22
CA ARG A 93 5.96 -3.09 -17.61
C ARG A 93 7.15 -2.14 -17.73
N ALA A 94 7.31 -1.18 -16.80
CA ALA A 94 8.44 -0.26 -16.80
C ALA A 94 9.77 -1.01 -16.61
N ARG A 95 9.81 -1.97 -15.68
CA ARG A 95 10.98 -2.85 -15.47
C ARG A 95 11.30 -3.68 -16.71
N ALA A 96 10.30 -4.32 -17.31
CA ALA A 96 10.49 -5.12 -18.52
C ALA A 96 11.05 -4.28 -19.69
N ARG A 97 10.51 -3.07 -19.91
CA ARG A 97 10.99 -2.16 -20.96
C ARG A 97 12.45 -1.75 -20.74
N TYR A 98 12.81 -1.42 -19.50
CA TYR A 98 14.20 -1.10 -19.16
C TYR A 98 15.14 -2.29 -19.42
N GLU A 99 14.77 -3.50 -19.00
CA GLU A 99 15.59 -4.70 -19.22
C GLU A 99 15.76 -5.05 -20.71
N VAL A 100 14.71 -4.90 -21.51
CA VAL A 100 14.78 -5.10 -22.97
C VAL A 100 15.75 -4.09 -23.58
N LEU A 101 15.61 -2.80 -23.28
CA LEU A 101 16.50 -1.75 -23.78
C LEU A 101 17.95 -1.99 -23.34
N LYS A 102 18.16 -2.34 -22.06
CA LYS A 102 19.49 -2.66 -21.52
C LYS A 102 20.15 -3.82 -22.28
N ARG A 103 19.41 -4.89 -22.58
CA ARG A 103 19.90 -6.03 -23.38
C ARG A 103 20.24 -5.62 -24.81
N MET A 104 19.39 -4.83 -25.46
CA MET A 104 19.65 -4.33 -26.82
C MET A 104 20.90 -3.44 -26.88
N THR A 105 21.18 -2.70 -25.81
CA THR A 105 22.39 -1.88 -25.70
C THR A 105 23.65 -2.67 -25.39
N GLY A 106 23.54 -3.79 -24.65
CA GLY A 106 24.65 -4.67 -24.33
C GLY A 106 25.02 -5.67 -25.43
N LYS A 107 24.07 -6.06 -26.29
CA LYS A 107 24.30 -6.96 -27.44
C LYS A 107 24.95 -6.30 -28.67
N LYS A 108 25.19 -4.99 -28.63
CA LYS A 108 25.85 -4.22 -29.72
C LYS A 108 27.34 -3.96 -29.45
N SER A 109 27.98 -4.79 -28.62
CA SER A 109 29.43 -4.83 -28.42
C SER A 109 30.00 -6.08 -29.05
#